data_AF-A0A0D1LM66-F1
#
_entry.id   AF-A0A0D1LM66-F1
#
_cell.length_a   1.000
_cell.length_b   1.000
_cell.length_c   1.000
_cell.angle_alpha   90.00
_cell.angle_beta   90.00
_cell.angle_gamma   90.00
#
_symmetry.space_group_name_H-M   'P 1'
#
loop_
_entity.id
_entity.type
_entity.pdbx_description
1 polymer ?
#
loop_
_entity_poly.entity_id
_entity_poly.type
_entity_poly.pdbx_seq_one_letter_code
_entity_poly.pdbx_strand_id
1 'polypeptide(L)'
;MVSKKLTTRLEKKQEELAIAESKAETLRQEVANLEQEVRLELLAQLETNLGTTDWSEIESFISGVSAKPVDQASLSEPTASQQFVHPGGGF
;
A
#
# COMPACT_ATOMS: atom_id res chain seq x y z
N MET A 1 40.29 -18.19 7.12
CA MET A 1 39.21 -19.05 7.68
C MET A 1 38.04 -18.13 8.00
N VAL A 2 36.85 -18.35 7.42
CA VAL A 2 35.69 -17.49 7.67
C VAL A 2 35.16 -17.78 9.08
N SER A 3 34.84 -16.73 9.84
CA SER A 3 34.35 -16.89 11.22
C SER A 3 32.98 -17.57 11.20
N LYS A 4 32.85 -18.72 11.88
CA LYS A 4 31.57 -19.46 12.01
C LYS A 4 30.42 -18.56 12.47
N LYS A 5 30.70 -17.59 13.37
CA LYS A 5 29.71 -16.62 13.84
C LYS A 5 29.16 -15.72 12.72
N LEU A 6 30.02 -15.33 11.77
CA LEU A 6 29.61 -14.50 10.63
C LEU A 6 28.76 -15.33 9.66
N THR A 7 29.15 -16.57 9.41
CA THR A 7 28.40 -17.49 8.55
C THR A 7 26.99 -17.76 9.10
N THR A 8 26.86 -18.10 10.39
CA THR A 8 25.54 -18.32 11.00
C THR A 8 24.67 -17.08 11.02
N ARG A 9 25.26 -15.89 11.24
CA ARG A 9 24.50 -14.63 11.19
C ARG A 9 24.03 -14.30 9.78
N LEU A 10 24.84 -14.61 8.77
CA LEU A 10 24.49 -14.44 7.36
C LEU A 10 23.34 -15.36 6.97
N GLU A 11 23.42 -16.65 7.30
CA GLU A 11 22.37 -17.65 7.05
C GLU A 11 21.03 -17.21 7.66
N LYS A 12 21.05 -16.79 8.94
CA LYS A 12 19.85 -16.28 9.60
C LYS A 12 19.25 -15.05 8.90
N LYS A 13 20.10 -14.14 8.42
CA LYS A 13 19.62 -12.94 7.71
C LYS A 13 19.05 -13.27 6.33
N GLN A 14 19.58 -14.29 5.66
CA GLN A 14 19.03 -14.79 4.40
C GLN A 14 17.67 -15.46 4.61
N GLU A 15 17.49 -16.21 5.69
CA GLU A 15 16.20 -16.80 6.05
C GLU A 15 15.16 -15.72 6.39
N GLU A 16 15.53 -14.73 7.21
CA GLU A 16 14.66 -13.58 7.52
C GLU A 16 14.26 -12.81 6.24
N LEU A 17 15.20 -12.65 5.30
CA LEU A 17 14.93 -12.01 4.01
C LEU A 17 13.94 -12.82 3.18
N ALA A 18 14.15 -14.13 3.04
CA ALA A 18 13.25 -15.00 2.27
C ALA A 18 11.81 -15.00 2.84
N ILE A 19 11.67 -14.99 4.17
CA ILE A 19 10.37 -14.87 4.84
C ILE A 19 9.72 -13.51 4.54
N ALA A 20 10.48 -12.43 4.61
CA ALA A 20 9.98 -11.09 4.32
C ALA A 20 9.55 -10.94 2.85
N GLU A 21 10.32 -11.50 1.91
CA GLU A 21 10.00 -11.51 0.48
C GLU A 21 8.71 -12.30 0.21
N SER A 22 8.56 -13.48 0.83
CA SER A 22 7.34 -14.27 0.72
C SER A 22 6.12 -13.51 1.25
N LYS A 23 6.25 -12.83 2.40
CA LYS A 23 5.16 -12.01 2.95
C LYS A 23 4.82 -10.81 2.05
N ALA A 24 5.83 -10.18 1.47
CA ALA A 24 5.63 -9.06 0.54
C ALA A 24 4.91 -9.50 -0.74
N GLU A 25 5.17 -10.72 -1.23
CA GLU A 25 4.42 -11.29 -2.36
C GLU A 25 2.96 -11.54 -2.00
N THR A 26 2.68 -12.14 -0.84
CA THR A 26 1.30 -12.33 -0.36
C THR A 26 0.54 -11.01 -0.27
N LEU A 27 1.14 -10.00 0.35
CA LEU A 27 0.51 -8.68 0.48
C LEU A 27 0.27 -8.01 -0.88
N ARG A 28 1.19 -8.16 -1.84
CA ARG A 28 0.99 -7.64 -3.21
C ARG A 28 -0.22 -8.29 -3.88
N GLN A 29 -0.41 -9.60 -3.71
CA GLN A 29 -1.58 -10.29 -4.24
C GLN A 29 -2.87 -9.85 -3.54
N GLU A 30 -2.85 -9.70 -2.22
CA GLU A 30 -4.01 -9.21 -1.45
C GLU A 30 -4.42 -7.80 -1.86
N VAL A 31 -3.45 -6.89 -2.05
CA VAL A 31 -3.72 -5.54 -2.55
C VAL A 31 -4.35 -5.57 -3.94
N ALA A 32 -3.81 -6.38 -4.86
CA ALA A 32 -4.38 -6.51 -6.20
C ALA A 32 -5.83 -7.02 -6.17
N ASN A 33 -6.12 -8.00 -5.29
CA ASN A 33 -7.47 -8.51 -5.11
C ASN A 33 -8.41 -7.44 -4.52
N LEU A 34 -7.99 -6.73 -3.48
CA LEU A 34 -8.77 -5.66 -2.87
C LEU A 34 -9.03 -4.50 -3.84
N GLU A 35 -8.06 -4.12 -4.65
CA GLU A 35 -8.26 -3.12 -5.71
C GLU A 35 -9.33 -3.55 -6.71
N GLN A 36 -9.37 -4.83 -7.07
CA GLN A 36 -10.40 -5.38 -7.94
C GLN A 36 -11.78 -5.36 -7.27
N GLU A 37 -11.86 -5.79 -6.01
CA GLU A 37 -13.12 -5.75 -5.23
C GLU A 37 -13.67 -4.33 -5.11
N VAL A 38 -12.82 -3.35 -4.77
CA VAL A 38 -13.21 -1.94 -4.68
C VAL A 38 -13.72 -1.43 -6.03
N ARG A 39 -13.07 -1.78 -7.15
CA ARG A 39 -13.52 -1.36 -8.49
C ARG A 39 -14.90 -1.94 -8.81
N LEU A 40 -15.14 -3.20 -8.47
CA LEU A 40 -16.45 -3.85 -8.68
C LEU A 40 -17.53 -3.21 -7.82
N GLU A 41 -17.24 -2.92 -6.56
CA GLU A 41 -18.19 -2.26 -5.67
C GLU A 41 -18.52 -0.83 -6.12
N LEU A 42 -17.52 -0.07 -6.55
CA LEU A 42 -17.75 1.27 -7.12
C LEU A 42 -18.60 1.22 -8.39
N LEU A 43 -18.40 0.23 -9.26
CA LEU A 43 -19.23 0.05 -10.44
C LEU A 43 -20.68 -0.28 -10.05
N ALA A 44 -20.89 -1.21 -9.12
CA ALA A 44 -22.24 -1.55 -8.64
C ALA A 44 -22.96 -0.35 -8.00
N GLN A 45 -22.21 0.49 -7.28
CA GLN A 45 -22.74 1.75 -6.74
C GLN A 45 -23.11 2.73 -7.85
N LEU A 46 -22.29 2.85 -8.91
CA LEU A 46 -22.62 3.69 -10.07
C LEU A 46 -23.87 3.20 -10.79
N GLU A 47 -23.99 1.90 -11.04
CA GLU A 47 -25.17 1.30 -11.66
C GLU A 47 -26.42 1.57 -10.83
N THR A 48 -26.32 1.41 -9.51
CA THR A 48 -27.43 1.67 -8.57
C THR A 48 -27.83 3.15 -8.57
N ASN A 49 -26.86 4.06 -8.52
CA ASN A 49 -27.12 5.49 -8.45
C ASN A 49 -27.66 6.08 -9.76
N LEU A 50 -27.22 5.54 -10.90
CA LEU A 50 -27.69 5.95 -12.23
C LEU A 50 -28.96 5.19 -12.65
N GLY A 51 -29.28 4.09 -11.98
CA GLY A 51 -30.44 3.24 -12.32
C GLY A 51 -30.27 2.53 -13.66
N THR A 52 -29.03 2.31 -14.10
CA THR A 52 -28.70 1.77 -15.43
C THR A 52 -27.51 0.82 -15.33
N THR A 53 -27.51 -0.19 -16.18
CA THR A 53 -26.36 -1.08 -16.43
C THR A 53 -25.76 -0.84 -17.83
N ASP A 54 -26.24 0.18 -18.56
CA ASP A 54 -25.67 0.55 -19.85
C ASP A 54 -24.32 1.23 -19.66
N TRP A 55 -23.28 0.58 -20.18
CA TRP A 55 -21.91 1.06 -20.09
C TRP A 55 -21.72 2.44 -20.74
N SER A 56 -22.46 2.75 -21.80
CA SER A 56 -22.37 4.04 -22.51
C SER A 56 -22.92 5.18 -21.65
N GLU A 57 -23.96 4.92 -20.86
CA GLU A 57 -24.55 5.90 -19.93
C GLU A 57 -23.62 6.15 -18.74
N ILE A 58 -23.02 5.08 -18.20
CA ILE A 58 -22.03 5.17 -17.12
C ILE A 58 -20.78 5.92 -17.60
N GLU A 59 -20.27 5.62 -18.80
CA GLU A 59 -19.11 6.30 -19.38
C GLU A 59 -19.38 7.78 -19.65
N SER A 60 -20.58 8.12 -20.16
CA SER A 60 -21.00 9.51 -20.33
C SER A 60 -21.10 10.24 -19.00
N PHE A 61 -21.58 9.59 -17.94
CA PHE A 61 -21.62 10.17 -16.60
C PHE A 61 -20.21 10.42 -16.06
N ILE A 62 -19.33 9.42 -16.11
CA ILE A 62 -17.93 9.55 -15.64
C ILE A 62 -17.20 10.67 -16.40
N SER A 63 -17.36 10.73 -17.72
CA SER A 63 -16.73 11.76 -18.56
C SER A 63 -17.28 13.17 -18.29
N GLY A 64 -18.52 13.27 -17.81
CA GLY A 64 -19.16 14.52 -17.41
C GLY A 64 -18.73 15.03 -16.03
N VAL A 65 -18.24 14.16 -15.16
CA VAL A 65 -17.68 14.54 -13.85
C VAL A 65 -16.23 14.94 -14.04
N SER A 66 -15.98 16.24 -14.22
CA SER A 66 -14.62 16.79 -14.22
C SER A 66 -13.95 16.44 -12.88
N ALA A 67 -12.96 15.56 -12.93
CA ALA A 67 -12.23 15.12 -11.76
C ALA A 67 -11.62 16.35 -11.06
N LYS A 68 -12.19 16.78 -9.94
CA LYS A 68 -11.44 17.62 -9.01
C LYS A 68 -10.25 16.78 -8.56
N PRO A 69 -9.01 17.29 -8.69
CA PRO A 69 -7.85 16.55 -8.24
C PRO A 69 -8.05 16.20 -6.77
N VAL A 70 -8.04 14.90 -6.46
CA VAL A 70 -7.87 14.43 -5.10
C VAL A 70 -6.46 14.85 -4.71
N ASP A 71 -6.34 15.83 -3.81
CA ASP A 71 -5.05 16.20 -3.22
C ASP A 71 -4.45 14.95 -2.57
N GLN A 72 -3.51 14.31 -3.26
CA GLN A 72 -2.66 13.23 -2.72
C GLN A 72 -1.81 13.69 -1.51
N ALA A 73 -1.88 14.97 -1.13
CA ALA A 73 -1.21 15.53 0.03
C ALA A 73 -1.70 14.97 1.38
N SER A 74 -2.89 14.35 1.45
CA SER A 74 -3.43 13.82 2.71
C SER A 74 -2.97 12.39 3.07
N LEU A 75 -2.13 11.75 2.25
CA LEU A 75 -1.61 10.40 2.53
C LEU A 75 -0.13 10.37 2.97
N SER A 76 0.48 11.52 3.25
CA SER A 76 1.82 11.56 3.84
C SER A 76 1.73 11.29 5.35
N GLU A 77 1.98 10.02 5.70
CA GLU A 77 2.53 9.44 6.93
C GLU A 77 2.15 10.03 8.31
N PRO A 78 1.82 9.19 9.31
CA PRO A 78 1.78 9.65 10.69
C PRO A 78 3.20 10.03 11.10
N THR A 79 3.44 11.31 11.38
CA THR A 79 4.66 11.79 12.04
C THR A 79 4.85 11.02 13.34
N ALA A 80 5.64 9.94 13.30
CA ALA A 80 6.17 9.31 14.48
C ALA A 80 7.11 10.33 15.11
N SER A 81 6.67 10.94 16.22
CA SER A 81 7.48 11.76 17.10
C SER A 81 8.68 10.97 17.61
N GLN A 82 9.74 10.87 16.80
CA GLN A 82 11.05 10.44 17.23
C GLN A 82 11.70 11.61 17.96
N GLN A 83 11.35 11.78 19.23
CA GLN A 83 12.16 12.51 20.18
C GLN A 83 13.36 11.62 20.54
N PHE A 84 14.34 11.55 19.62
CA PHE A 84 15.66 11.01 19.90
C PHE A 84 16.36 11.96 20.87
N VAL A 85 16.40 11.62 22.15
CA VAL A 85 17.31 12.24 23.12
C VAL A 85 18.37 11.21 23.45
N HIS A 86 19.55 11.37 22.86
CA HIS A 86 20.76 10.63 23.19
C HIS A 86 21.89 11.62 23.55
N PRO A 87 22.91 11.17 24.28
CA PRO A 87 23.21 11.73 25.59
C PRO A 87 24.53 12.52 25.64
N GLY A 88 24.60 13.47 26.59
CA GLY A 88 25.83 13.83 27.31
C GLY A 88 26.81 14.82 26.66
N GLY A 89 27.22 15.81 27.47
CA GLY A 89 28.55 16.42 27.38
C GLY A 89 28.58 17.95 27.41
N GLY A 90 29.11 18.53 28.48
CA GLY A 90 29.74 19.85 28.41
C GLY A 90 29.54 20.77 29.61
N PHE A 91 30.48 20.66 30.56
CA PHE A 91 30.87 21.61 31.63
C PHE A 91 29.96 21.79 32.85
#